data_AF-A0A6P2VL79-F1
#
_entry.id   AF-A0A6P2VL79-F1
#
_cell.length_a   1.000
_cell.length_b   1.000
_cell.length_c   1.000
_cell.angle_alpha   90.00
_cell.angle_beta   90.00
_cell.angle_gamma   90.00
#
_symmetry.space_group_name_H-M   'P 1'
#
loop_
_entity.id
_entity.type
_entity.pdbx_description
1 polymer ?
#
loop_
_entity_poly.entity_id
_entity_poly.type
_entity_poly.pdbx_seq_one_letter_code
_entity_poly.pdbx_strand_id
1 'polypeptide(L)'
;MKNISADDLETIRASMPVTLRGRVFVDSLVFGFPQLGISHQGRTFTAPSFNVTEPGYVDPVEFNLGPEDVQFITAANDRLTTIYAAT
;
A
#
# COMPACT_ATOMS: atom_id res chain seq x y z
N MET A 1 -12.73 -10.72 -4.92
CA MET A 1 -11.75 -10.28 -3.91
C MET A 1 -10.77 -11.42 -3.72
N LYS A 2 -9.48 -11.20 -4.03
CA LYS A 2 -8.45 -12.24 -3.81
C LYS A 2 -7.95 -12.12 -2.37
N ASN A 3 -7.82 -13.24 -1.68
CA ASN A 3 -7.30 -13.28 -0.32
C ASN A 3 -5.77 -13.14 -0.37
N ILE A 4 -5.21 -12.22 0.40
CA ILE A 4 -3.76 -12.15 0.62
C ILE A 4 -3.32 -13.28 1.55
N SER A 5 -2.21 -13.94 1.23
CA SER A 5 -1.66 -15.01 2.06
C SER A 5 -1.10 -14.49 3.39
N ALA A 6 -1.12 -15.33 4.43
CA ALA A 6 -0.49 -15.00 5.70
C ALA A 6 1.03 -14.80 5.55
N ASP A 7 1.69 -15.60 4.71
CA ASP A 7 3.14 -15.50 4.45
C ASP A 7 3.51 -14.16 3.80
N ASP A 8 2.68 -13.65 2.88
CA ASP A 8 2.89 -12.32 2.29
C ASP A 8 2.71 -11.22 3.34
N LEU A 9 1.68 -11.32 4.20
CA LEU A 9 1.48 -10.39 5.31
C LEU A 9 2.65 -10.38 6.29
N GLU A 10 3.19 -11.56 6.63
CA GLU A 10 4.38 -11.67 7.49
C GLU A 10 5.61 -11.05 6.84
N THR A 11 5.83 -11.30 5.55
CA THR A 11 6.96 -10.73 4.81
C THR A 11 6.89 -9.20 4.75
N ILE A 12 5.70 -8.65 4.47
CA ILE A 12 5.45 -7.21 4.47
C ILE A 12 5.73 -6.63 5.86
N ARG A 13 5.19 -7.27 6.91
CA ARG A 13 5.38 -6.82 8.30
C ARG A 13 6.85 -6.83 8.73
N ALA A 14 7.63 -7.84 8.31
CA ALA A 14 9.02 -8.00 8.71
C ALA A 14 9.94 -6.89 8.16
N SER A 15 9.62 -6.35 6.98
CA SER A 15 10.44 -5.34 6.29
C SER A 15 9.86 -3.91 6.37
N MET A 16 8.73 -3.72 7.07
CA MET A 16 8.03 -2.44 7.14
C MET A 16 8.81 -1.37 7.93
N PRO A 17 9.02 -0.17 7.34
CA PRO A 17 9.51 1.00 8.06
C PRO A 17 8.70 1.33 9.31
N VAL A 18 9.36 1.81 10.36
CA VAL A 18 8.71 2.13 11.65
C VAL A 18 7.66 3.24 11.48
N THR A 19 7.94 4.21 10.61
CA THR A 19 7.09 5.32 10.17
C THR A 19 5.74 4.90 9.58
N LEU A 20 5.64 3.67 9.08
CA LEU A 20 4.42 3.09 8.49
C LEU A 20 3.61 2.21 9.45
N ARG A 21 4.17 1.85 10.61
CA ARG A 21 3.48 0.99 11.57
C ARG A 21 2.20 1.66 12.10
N GLY A 22 1.10 0.93 12.07
CA GLY A 22 -0.22 1.43 12.48
C GLY A 22 -0.90 2.36 11.48
N ARG A 23 -0.27 2.62 10.32
CA ARG A 23 -0.82 3.44 9.24
C ARG A 23 -1.17 2.63 8.00
N VAL A 24 -0.55 1.47 7.83
CA VAL A 24 -0.75 0.60 6.68
C VAL A 24 -1.97 -0.30 6.87
N PHE A 25 -2.75 -0.44 5.80
CA PHE A 25 -3.83 -1.42 5.67
C PHE A 25 -3.71 -2.14 4.32
N VAL A 26 -4.38 -3.28 4.17
CA VAL A 26 -4.51 -3.94 2.86
C VAL A 26 -5.81 -3.47 2.22
N ASP A 27 -5.69 -2.78 1.10
CA ASP A 27 -6.81 -2.48 0.22
C ASP A 27 -6.95 -3.58 -0.83
N SER A 28 -8.17 -3.87 -1.25
CA SER A 28 -8.43 -4.71 -2.43
C SER A 28 -9.51 -4.12 -3.34
N LEU A 29 -9.94 -2.89 -3.05
CA LEU A 29 -11.02 -2.22 -3.75
C LEU A 29 -10.52 -1.59 -5.05
N VAL A 30 -9.30 -1.07 -5.05
CA VAL A 30 -8.71 -0.40 -6.21
C VAL A 30 -7.90 -1.42 -7.03
N PHE A 31 -8.27 -1.62 -8.30
CA PHE A 31 -7.70 -2.57 -9.27
C PHE A 31 -7.98 -4.07 -9.08
N GLY A 32 -8.80 -4.47 -8.10
CA GLY A 32 -9.30 -5.86 -7.99
C GLY A 32 -8.28 -6.88 -7.48
N PHE A 33 -7.11 -6.43 -7.03
CA PHE A 33 -6.09 -7.24 -6.36
C PHE A 33 -5.67 -6.60 -5.02
N PRO A 34 -5.10 -7.37 -4.09
CA PRO A 34 -4.60 -6.82 -2.83
C PRO A 34 -3.42 -5.86 -3.05
N GLN A 35 -3.46 -4.71 -2.40
CA GLN A 35 -2.38 -3.73 -2.35
C GLN A 35 -2.29 -3.13 -0.96
N LEU A 36 -1.11 -2.66 -0.58
CA LEU A 36 -0.92 -1.85 0.60
C LEU A 36 -1.44 -0.45 0.37
N GLY A 37 -2.24 0.02 1.31
CA GLY A 37 -2.60 1.41 1.43
C GLY A 37 -2.16 2.04 2.74
N ILE A 38 -2.16 3.37 2.79
CA ILE A 38 -1.90 4.17 3.98
C ILE A 38 -3.14 4.93 4.37
N SER A 39 -3.49 4.90 5.65
CA SER A 39 -4.42 5.84 6.26
C SER A 39 -3.65 7.02 6.85
N HIS A 40 -4.04 8.23 6.47
CA HIS A 40 -3.50 9.45 7.07
C HIS A 40 -4.61 10.51 7.15
N GLN A 41 -4.90 10.99 8.37
CA GLN A 41 -5.91 12.03 8.62
C GLN A 41 -7.29 11.73 7.97
N GLY A 42 -7.72 10.47 7.99
CA GLY A 42 -9.01 10.06 7.41
C GLY A 42 -9.03 9.86 5.89
N ARG A 43 -7.89 10.03 5.21
CA ARG A 43 -7.73 9.74 3.78
C ARG A 43 -6.98 8.43 3.57
N THR A 44 -7.22 7.77 2.43
CA THR A 44 -6.63 6.46 2.07
C THR A 44 -5.92 6.48 0.72
N PHE A 45 -4.73 5.88 0.64
CA PHE A 45 -3.84 5.93 -0.53
C PHE A 45 -3.23 4.57 -0.81
N THR A 46 -3.03 4.17 -2.07
CA THR A 46 -2.57 2.80 -2.37
C THR A 46 -1.33 2.66 -3.26
N ALA A 47 -0.81 3.69 -3.93
CA ALA A 47 0.54 3.63 -4.51
C ALA A 47 0.98 5.02 -4.96
N PRO A 48 2.25 5.41 -4.79
CA PRO A 48 2.70 6.42 -3.82
C PRO A 48 2.02 7.80 -3.92
N SER A 49 1.21 7.99 -4.95
CA SER A 49 0.50 9.20 -5.27
C SER A 49 -0.96 8.96 -5.69
N PHE A 50 -1.59 7.83 -5.38
CA PHE A 50 -2.99 7.58 -5.77
C PHE A 50 -3.91 7.62 -4.55
N ASN A 51 -4.81 8.61 -4.53
CA ASN A 51 -5.87 8.71 -3.53
C ASN A 51 -7.06 7.84 -3.92
N VAL A 52 -7.45 6.93 -3.03
CA VAL A 52 -8.55 5.98 -3.24
C VAL A 52 -9.92 6.64 -3.07
N THR A 53 -10.04 7.58 -2.14
CA THR A 53 -11.30 8.27 -1.83
C THR A 53 -11.64 9.31 -2.90
N GLU A 54 -10.62 9.99 -3.43
CA GLU A 54 -10.72 10.96 -4.52
C GLU A 54 -9.69 10.59 -5.59
N PRO A 55 -10.09 9.81 -6.62
CA PRO A 55 -9.18 9.29 -7.62
C PRO A 55 -8.32 10.40 -8.26
N GLY A 56 -7.01 10.35 -8.04
CA GLY A 56 -6.10 11.38 -8.52
C GLY A 56 -4.69 11.28 -7.95
N TYR A 57 -3.78 12.03 -8.57
CA TYR A 57 -2.40 12.19 -8.09
C TYR A 57 -2.38 12.97 -6.77
N VAL A 58 -1.58 12.52 -5.81
CA VAL A 58 -1.27 13.21 -4.55
C VAL A 58 0.23 13.16 -4.25
N ASP A 59 0.79 14.22 -3.67
CA ASP A 59 2.20 14.22 -3.30
C ASP A 59 2.42 13.38 -2.02
N PRO A 60 3.33 12.38 -2.01
CA PRO A 60 3.64 11.60 -0.80
C PRO A 60 4.01 12.45 0.42
N VAL A 61 4.59 13.64 0.20
CA VAL A 61 4.96 14.59 1.27
C VAL A 61 3.73 15.08 2.03
N GLU A 62 2.57 15.21 1.37
CA GLU A 62 1.29 15.56 2.02
C GLU A 62 0.86 14.53 3.08
N PHE A 63 1.42 13.31 3.02
CA PHE A 63 1.17 12.23 3.96
C PHE A 63 2.33 11.99 4.90
N ASN A 64 3.31 12.88 4.96
CA ASN A 64 4.50 12.72 5.79
C ASN A 64 5.18 11.37 5.53
N LEU A 65 5.37 11.04 4.24
CA LEU A 65 6.07 9.84 3.79
C LEU A 65 7.48 10.20 3.36
N GLY A 66 8.45 9.51 3.94
CA GLY A 66 9.84 9.58 3.51
C GLY A 66 10.07 8.81 2.21
N PRO A 67 11.22 9.01 1.54
CA PRO A 67 11.60 8.21 0.38
C PRO A 67 11.60 6.70 0.65
N GLU A 68 11.99 6.27 1.85
CA GLU A 68 11.97 4.85 2.24
C GLU A 68 10.55 4.28 2.33
N ASP A 69 9.59 5.07 2.80
CA ASP A 69 8.19 4.67 2.89
C ASP A 69 7.59 4.48 1.50
N VAL A 70 7.86 5.46 0.63
CA VAL A 70 7.44 5.46 -0.78
C VAL A 70 8.02 4.24 -1.51
N GLN A 71 9.30 3.97 -1.32
CA GLN A 71 9.96 2.83 -1.94
C GLN A 71 9.39 1.50 -1.44
N PHE A 72 9.17 1.37 -0.13
CA PHE A 72 8.60 0.17 0.47
C PHE A 72 7.20 -0.14 -0.08
N ILE A 73 6.30 0.86 -0.10
CA ILE A 73 4.92 0.69 -0.56
C ILE A 73 4.88 0.33 -2.04
N THR A 74 5.67 1.03 -2.85
CA THR A 74 5.76 0.76 -4.29
C THR A 74 6.21 -0.68 -4.53
N ALA A 75 7.32 -1.10 -3.90
CA ALA A 75 7.86 -2.45 -4.06
C ALA A 75 6.89 -3.54 -3.57
N ALA A 76 6.21 -3.31 -2.45
CA ALA A 76 5.21 -4.25 -1.94
C ALA A 76 4.03 -4.38 -2.91
N ASN A 77 3.56 -3.28 -3.48
CA ASN A 77 2.41 -3.28 -4.38
C ASN A 77 2.75 -3.83 -5.76
N ASP A 78 3.95 -3.58 -6.28
CA ASP A 78 4.45 -4.21 -7.50
C ASP A 78 4.52 -5.73 -7.33
N ARG A 79 5.04 -6.19 -6.18
CA ARG A 79 5.09 -7.63 -5.85
C ARG A 79 3.68 -8.23 -5.75
N LEU A 80 2.77 -7.59 -5.00
CA LEU A 80 1.39 -8.07 -4.85
C LEU A 80 0.66 -8.09 -6.19
N THR A 81 0.83 -7.06 -7.02
CA THR A 81 0.30 -7.03 -8.39
C THR A 81 0.85 -8.21 -9.19
N THR A 82 2.15 -8.49 -9.12
CA THR A 82 2.76 -9.62 -9.85
C THR A 82 2.16 -10.97 -9.43
N ILE A 83 1.95 -11.18 -8.12
CA ILE A 83 1.42 -12.44 -7.58
C ILE A 83 -0.09 -12.58 -7.88
N TYR A 84 -0.85 -11.50 -7.68
CA TYR A 84 -2.31 -11.54 -7.63
C TYR A 84 -2.99 -10.96 -8.88
N ALA A 85 -2.29 -10.35 -9.83
CA ALA A 85 -2.88 -9.97 -11.13
C ALA A 85 -2.81 -11.10 -12.17
N ALA A 86 -1.86 -12.05 -12.00
CA ALA A 86 -1.67 -13.18 -12.91
C ALA A 86 -2.57 -14.40 -12.63
N THR A 87 -3.33 -14.36 -11.53
CA THR A 87 -4.27 -15.42 -11.09
C THR A 87 -5.71 -15.12 -11.48
#